data_AF-A0A5B6ZX08-F1
#
_entry.id   AF-A0A5B6ZX08-F1
#
_cell.length_a   1.000
_cell.length_b   1.000
_cell.length_c   1.000
_cell.angle_alpha   90.00
_cell.angle_beta   90.00
_cell.angle_gamma   90.00
#
_symmetry.space_group_name_H-M   'P 1'
#
loop_
_entity.id
_entity.type
_entity.pdbx_description
1 polymer ?
#
loop_
_entity_poly.entity_id
_entity_poly.type
_entity_poly.pdbx_seq_one_letter_code
_entity_poly.pdbx_strand_id
1 'polypeptide(L)'
;MFLRRVARPLMAKVKETTGIVGLEVVPNAREVLINLYSKTLKEIQAVPEDEGYRKAVESFTRHRLNVCQEEKDWEVIEKRLGCGQVEELIEEAQDELKLIGKMIEWDPWGVPDDYECEVIENDAPVPKHVPLHRPGPLPVEFYKTLEAVTSGTLDAATSHSKQDESAIASGETQLKA
;
A
#
# COMPACT_ATOMS: atom_id res chain seq x y z
N MET A 1 0.28 45.22 30.46
CA MET A 1 0.70 43.88 30.94
C MET A 1 0.36 42.87 29.85
N PHE A 2 1.38 42.29 29.22
CA PHE A 2 1.26 41.46 28.02
C PHE A 2 0.64 40.10 28.34
N LEU A 3 -0.50 39.77 27.71
CA LEU A 3 -1.04 38.42 27.70
C LEU A 3 -0.10 37.52 26.88
N ARG A 4 0.62 36.63 27.55
CA ARG A 4 1.31 35.51 26.90
C ARG A 4 0.26 34.55 26.36
N ARG A 5 0.07 34.53 25.03
CA ARG A 5 -0.56 33.41 24.32
C ARG A 5 0.26 32.17 24.63
N VAL A 6 -0.29 31.29 25.47
CA VAL A 6 0.19 29.92 25.61
C VAL A 6 -0.18 29.22 24.30
N ALA A 7 0.78 29.13 23.38
CA ALA A 7 0.64 28.26 22.22
C ALA A 7 0.58 26.83 22.75
N ARG A 8 -0.60 26.20 22.71
CA ARG A 8 -0.71 24.75 22.89
C ARG A 8 0.15 24.11 21.79
N PRO A 9 1.13 23.26 22.12
CA PRO A 9 1.79 22.48 21.09
C PRO A 9 0.70 21.60 20.46
N LEU A 10 0.53 21.69 19.14
CA LEU A 10 -0.29 20.74 18.41
C LEU A 10 0.37 19.37 18.60
N MET A 11 -0.16 18.58 19.54
CA MET A 11 0.31 17.21 19.74
C MET A 11 -0.09 16.43 18.50
N ALA A 12 0.90 16.08 17.67
CA ALA A 12 0.71 15.12 16.60
C ALA A 12 0.24 13.80 17.22
N LYS A 13 -0.70 13.12 16.57
CA LYS A 13 -1.17 11.80 17.00
C LYS A 13 -0.01 10.81 16.84
N VAL A 14 0.50 10.30 17.95
CA VAL A 14 1.62 9.33 17.97
C VAL A 14 1.05 7.94 18.21
N LYS A 15 1.53 6.96 17.46
CA LYS A 15 1.21 5.54 17.66
C LYS A 15 1.98 5.03 18.88
N GLU A 16 1.29 4.41 19.84
CA GLU A 16 1.92 3.96 21.11
C GLU A 16 2.60 2.59 20.97
N THR A 17 1.96 1.66 20.25
CA THR A 17 2.46 0.31 19.99
C THR A 17 1.84 -0.25 18.72
N THR A 18 2.56 -1.15 18.04
CA THR A 18 2.06 -1.94 16.90
C THR A 18 1.23 -3.15 17.34
N GLY A 19 1.35 -3.58 18.60
CA GLY A 19 0.73 -4.81 19.09
C GLY A 19 1.42 -6.11 18.62
N ILE A 20 2.52 -5.99 17.86
CA ILE A 20 3.34 -7.12 17.39
C ILE A 20 4.69 -7.08 18.13
N VAL A 21 5.07 -8.20 18.74
CA VAL A 21 6.34 -8.29 19.47
C VAL A 21 7.51 -8.23 18.48
N GLY A 22 8.48 -7.35 18.76
CA GLY A 22 9.68 -7.19 17.91
C GLY A 22 9.52 -6.18 16.78
N LEU A 23 8.32 -5.65 16.55
CA LEU A 23 8.07 -4.59 15.56
C LEU A 23 7.87 -3.24 16.26
N GLU A 24 8.94 -2.45 16.33
CA GLU A 24 8.94 -1.14 16.99
C GLU A 24 8.20 -0.07 16.16
N VAL A 25 7.51 0.84 16.85
CA VAL A 25 6.82 1.97 16.20
C VAL A 25 7.85 2.93 15.59
N VAL A 26 7.60 3.35 14.34
CA VAL A 26 8.46 4.30 13.63
C VAL A 26 7.76 5.67 13.52
N PRO A 27 8.15 6.71 14.28
CA PRO A 27 7.46 7.99 14.29
C PRO A 27 7.46 8.73 12.94
N ASN A 28 8.50 8.52 12.12
CA ASN A 28 8.66 9.11 10.79
C ASN A 28 8.42 8.09 9.67
N ALA A 29 7.50 7.14 9.87
CA ALA A 29 7.24 6.02 8.95
C ALA A 29 7.05 6.45 7.49
N ARG A 30 6.27 7.51 7.25
CA ARG A 30 6.00 8.05 5.90
C ARG A 30 7.28 8.41 5.14
N GLU A 31 8.18 9.15 5.77
CA GLU A 31 9.43 9.58 5.12
C GLU A 31 10.34 8.40 4.85
N VAL A 32 10.40 7.44 5.78
CA VAL A 32 11.14 6.19 5.62
C VAL A 32 10.60 5.39 4.44
N LEU A 33 9.28 5.22 4.34
CA LEU A 33 8.62 4.53 3.24
C LEU A 33 8.90 5.19 1.89
N ILE A 34 8.75 6.52 1.79
CA ILE A 34 9.05 7.26 0.54
C ILE A 34 10.50 7.03 0.12
N ASN A 35 11.44 7.09 1.06
CA ASN A 35 12.86 6.86 0.78
C ASN A 35 13.13 5.42 0.35
N LEU A 36 12.52 4.43 1.01
CA LEU A 36 12.68 3.02 0.66
C LEU A 36 12.11 2.73 -0.73
N TYR A 37 10.87 3.13 -1.01
CA TYR A 37 10.25 2.92 -2.32
C TYR A 37 10.99 3.64 -3.45
N SER A 38 11.50 4.86 -3.19
CA SER A 38 12.33 5.57 -4.17
C SER A 38 13.64 4.83 -4.46
N LYS A 39 14.25 4.21 -3.44
CA LYS A 39 15.40 3.33 -3.64
C LYS A 39 15.02 2.07 -4.40
N THR A 40 13.91 1.42 -4.06
CA THR A 40 13.42 0.21 -4.75
C THR A 40 13.21 0.47 -6.23
N LEU A 41 12.55 1.58 -6.60
CA LEU A 41 12.34 1.97 -8.00
C LEU A 41 13.63 2.30 -8.75
N LYS A 42 14.70 2.68 -8.04
CA LYS A 42 16.01 2.93 -8.64
C LYS A 42 16.79 1.63 -8.86
N GLU A 43 16.83 0.75 -7.86
CA GLU A 43 17.57 -0.52 -7.93
C GLU A 43 16.92 -1.51 -8.90
N ILE A 44 15.58 -1.54 -8.98
CA ILE A 44 14.85 -2.46 -9.89
C ILE A 44 15.15 -2.20 -11.38
N GLN A 45 15.68 -1.02 -11.74
CA GLN A 45 16.06 -0.70 -13.13
C GLN A 45 17.17 -1.61 -13.67
N ALA A 46 17.94 -2.28 -12.79
CA ALA A 46 18.96 -3.23 -13.19
C ALA A 46 18.37 -4.56 -13.71
N VAL A 47 17.13 -4.89 -13.35
CA VAL A 47 16.43 -6.10 -13.80
C VAL A 47 15.85 -5.90 -15.20
N PRO A 48 15.83 -6.89 -16.11
CA PRO A 48 15.23 -6.73 -17.44
C PRO A 48 13.73 -6.32 -17.42
N GLU A 49 13.30 -5.46 -18.35
CA GLU A 49 11.94 -4.89 -18.39
C GLU A 49 10.82 -5.91 -18.64
N ASP A 50 11.13 -6.99 -19.37
CA ASP A 50 10.10 -7.95 -19.77
C ASP A 50 9.76 -8.95 -18.65
N GLU A 51 10.60 -9.02 -17.62
CA GLU A 51 10.43 -9.95 -16.50
C GLU A 51 9.20 -9.61 -15.65
N GLY A 52 8.41 -10.65 -15.35
CA GLY A 52 7.19 -10.51 -14.54
C GLY A 52 7.47 -9.91 -13.15
N TYR A 53 8.65 -10.23 -12.59
CA TYR A 53 9.11 -9.69 -11.31
C TYR A 53 9.25 -8.16 -11.36
N ARG A 54 9.94 -7.61 -12.35
CA ARG A 54 10.12 -6.15 -12.48
C ARG A 54 8.77 -5.44 -12.66
N LYS A 55 7.89 -5.97 -13.51
CA LYS A 55 6.54 -5.43 -13.74
C LYS A 55 5.72 -5.39 -12.44
N ALA A 56 5.77 -6.46 -11.64
CA ALA A 56 5.06 -6.52 -10.36
C ALA A 56 5.63 -5.51 -9.35
N VAL A 57 6.95 -5.51 -9.14
CA VAL A 57 7.64 -4.62 -8.19
C VAL A 57 7.39 -3.16 -8.52
N GLU A 58 7.52 -2.77 -9.79
CA GLU A 58 7.23 -1.40 -10.21
C GLU A 58 5.76 -1.03 -9.97
N SER A 59 4.82 -1.92 -10.27
CA SER A 59 3.39 -1.66 -10.13
C SER A 59 3.00 -1.37 -8.68
N PHE A 60 3.28 -2.28 -7.75
CA PHE A 60 2.88 -2.09 -6.36
C PHE A 60 3.72 -1.00 -5.66
N THR A 61 5.01 -0.87 -6.01
CA THR A 61 5.88 0.14 -5.39
C THR A 61 5.44 1.55 -5.79
N ARG A 62 5.09 1.77 -7.08
CA ARG A 62 4.55 3.07 -7.53
C ARG A 62 3.23 3.40 -6.86
N HIS A 63 2.33 2.42 -6.73
CA HIS A 63 1.05 2.61 -6.05
C HIS A 63 1.25 2.99 -4.58
N ARG A 64 2.07 2.22 -3.84
CA ARG A 64 2.39 2.48 -2.43
C ARG A 64 3.09 3.83 -2.24
N LEU A 65 4.03 4.17 -3.11
CA LEU A 65 4.72 5.47 -3.09
C LEU A 65 3.75 6.63 -3.31
N ASN A 66 2.83 6.52 -4.27
CA ASN A 66 1.86 7.57 -4.55
C ASN A 66 0.97 7.84 -3.34
N VAL A 67 0.43 6.79 -2.71
CA VAL A 67 -0.37 6.92 -1.49
C VAL A 67 0.42 7.58 -0.35
N CYS A 68 1.69 7.20 -0.17
CA CYS A 68 2.56 7.82 0.85
C CYS A 68 2.88 9.29 0.56
N GLN A 69 2.88 9.70 -0.72
CA GLN A 69 3.09 11.09 -1.11
C GLN A 69 1.85 11.94 -0.87
N GLU A 70 0.68 11.44 -1.27
CA GLU A 70 -0.62 12.12 -1.13
C GLU A 70 -1.03 12.27 0.33
N GLU A 71 -0.89 11.21 1.14
CA GLU A 71 -1.36 11.20 2.52
C GLU A 71 -0.25 11.56 3.51
N LYS A 72 -0.60 12.35 4.54
CA LYS A 72 0.33 12.74 5.62
C LYS A 72 0.18 11.88 6.87
N ASP A 73 -1.02 11.38 7.13
CA ASP A 73 -1.33 10.61 8.33
C ASP A 73 -1.15 9.10 8.08
N TRP A 74 -0.51 8.41 9.02
CA TRP A 74 -0.22 6.98 8.90
C TRP A 74 -1.49 6.14 8.91
N GLU A 75 -2.52 6.53 9.68
CA GLU A 75 -3.80 5.81 9.75
C GLU A 75 -4.55 5.82 8.41
N VAL A 76 -4.47 6.94 7.69
CA VAL A 76 -5.08 7.08 6.36
C VAL A 76 -4.30 6.25 5.33
N ILE A 77 -2.96 6.23 5.44
CA ILE A 77 -2.09 5.39 4.61
C ILE A 77 -2.46 3.90 4.82
N GLU A 78 -2.55 3.43 6.07
CA GLU A 78 -2.91 2.04 6.39
C GLU A 78 -4.29 1.68 5.82
N LYS A 79 -5.28 2.56 6.00
CA LYS A 79 -6.64 2.34 5.51
C LYS A 79 -6.71 2.30 3.98
N ARG A 80 -5.97 3.17 3.30
CA ARG A 80 -5.99 3.29 1.83
C ARG A 80 -5.21 2.19 1.15
N LEU A 81 -4.08 1.76 1.72
CA LEU A 81 -3.30 0.63 1.20
C LEU A 81 -3.91 -0.72 1.56
N GLY A 82 -4.56 -0.83 2.72
CA GLY A 82 -5.22 -2.06 3.16
C GLY A 82 -4.26 -3.25 3.33
N CYS A 83 -3.00 -2.99 3.64
CA CYS A 83 -1.92 -3.97 3.62
C CYS A 83 -1.18 -4.01 4.97
N GLY A 84 -1.92 -4.09 6.07
CA GLY A 84 -1.37 -4.10 7.43
C GLY A 84 -0.95 -2.71 7.92
N GLN A 85 -0.03 -2.70 8.89
CA GLN A 85 0.48 -1.49 9.52
C GLN A 85 1.64 -0.87 8.73
N VAL A 86 1.89 0.44 8.91
CA VAL A 86 3.02 1.12 8.23
C VAL A 86 4.39 0.53 8.59
N GLU A 87 4.55 -0.01 9.80
CA GLU A 87 5.78 -0.67 10.23
C GLU A 87 6.02 -1.99 9.49
N GLU A 88 4.97 -2.79 9.24
CA GLU A 88 5.05 -4.01 8.43
C GLU A 88 5.42 -3.66 6.98
N LEU A 89 4.85 -2.58 6.43
CA LEU A 89 5.21 -2.07 5.10
C LEU A 89 6.67 -1.64 5.00
N ILE A 90 7.26 -1.12 6.08
CA ILE A 90 8.69 -0.77 6.12
C ILE A 90 9.54 -2.03 6.06
N GLU A 91 9.19 -3.07 6.83
CA GLU A 91 9.87 -4.36 6.80
C GLU A 91 9.78 -5.01 5.41
N GLU A 92 8.58 -5.06 4.83
CA GLU A 92 8.36 -5.53 3.45
C GLU A 92 9.23 -4.78 2.44
N ALA A 93 9.27 -3.44 2.51
CA ALA A 93 10.06 -2.62 1.59
C ALA A 93 11.58 -2.85 1.76
N GLN A 94 12.05 -3.08 2.99
CA GLN A 94 13.46 -3.43 3.25
C GLN A 94 13.80 -4.82 2.73
N ASP A 95 12.91 -5.79 2.90
CA ASP A 95 13.12 -7.14 2.42
C ASP A 95 13.07 -7.22 0.90
N GLU A 96 12.19 -6.44 0.26
CA GLU A 96 12.17 -6.29 -1.19
C GLU A 96 13.49 -5.70 -1.71
N LEU A 97 14.05 -4.68 -1.04
CA LEU A 97 15.37 -4.15 -1.41
C LEU A 97 16.50 -5.19 -1.29
N LYS A 98 16.48 -5.99 -0.22
CA LYS A 98 17.43 -7.10 -0.06
C LYS A 98 17.24 -8.15 -1.15
N LEU A 99 15.99 -8.46 -1.50
CA LEU A 99 15.65 -9.42 -2.55
C LEU A 99 16.15 -8.94 -3.91
N ILE A 100 15.91 -7.67 -4.28
CA ILE A 100 16.44 -7.08 -5.52
C ILE A 100 17.95 -7.25 -5.61
N GLY A 101 18.69 -6.99 -4.53
CA GLY A 101 20.14 -7.20 -4.49
C GLY A 101 20.54 -8.65 -4.81
N LYS A 102 19.83 -9.63 -4.27
CA LYS A 102 20.06 -11.07 -4.56
C LYS A 102 19.64 -11.45 -5.97
N MET A 103 18.54 -10.90 -6.46
CA MET A 103 18.03 -11.18 -7.81
C MET A 103 18.99 -10.65 -8.88
N ILE A 104 19.63 -9.49 -8.64
CA ILE A 104 20.68 -8.96 -9.52
C ILE A 104 21.94 -9.83 -9.49
N GLU A 105 22.32 -10.35 -8.31
CA GLU A 105 23.49 -11.23 -8.19
C GLU A 105 23.28 -12.60 -8.86
N TRP A 106 22.10 -13.19 -8.69
CA TRP A 106 21.81 -14.55 -9.18
C TRP A 106 21.30 -14.58 -10.61
N ASP A 107 20.80 -13.45 -11.12
CA ASP A 107 20.37 -13.27 -12.51
C ASP A 107 19.44 -14.38 -13.04
N PRO A 108 18.35 -14.75 -12.34
CA PRO A 108 17.53 -15.91 -12.68
C PRO A 108 16.57 -15.66 -13.86
N TRP A 109 16.86 -14.69 -14.72
CA TRP A 109 15.97 -14.23 -15.78
C TRP A 109 16.11 -15.07 -17.04
N GLY A 110 15.10 -15.01 -17.90
CA GLY A 110 15.05 -15.79 -19.12
C GLY A 110 14.64 -17.24 -18.92
N VAL A 111 14.15 -17.85 -20.00
CA VAL A 111 13.67 -19.23 -20.02
C VAL A 111 14.47 -19.97 -21.10
N PRO A 112 15.21 -21.04 -20.76
CA PRO A 112 15.91 -21.87 -21.74
C PRO A 112 14.95 -22.50 -22.77
N ASP A 113 15.44 -22.75 -23.98
CA ASP A 113 14.64 -23.34 -25.07
C ASP A 113 14.16 -24.77 -24.74
N ASP A 114 14.91 -25.48 -23.91
CA ASP A 114 14.64 -26.85 -23.44
C ASP A 114 13.89 -26.89 -22.10
N TYR A 115 13.37 -25.76 -21.62
CA TYR A 115 12.65 -25.70 -20.36
C TYR A 115 11.28 -26.35 -20.46
N GLU A 116 11.09 -27.44 -19.72
CA GLU A 116 9.82 -28.13 -19.58
C GLU A 116 9.19 -27.82 -18.21
N CYS A 117 8.01 -27.21 -18.21
CA CYS A 117 7.22 -26.90 -17.01
C CYS A 117 5.96 -27.75 -16.98
N GLU A 118 5.97 -28.83 -16.21
CA GLU A 118 4.80 -29.69 -16.01
C GLU A 118 3.84 -29.06 -15.01
N VAL A 119 2.74 -28.50 -15.52
CA VAL A 119 1.63 -28.00 -14.67
C VAL A 119 0.74 -29.18 -14.31
N ILE A 120 0.83 -29.65 -13.06
CA ILE A 120 0.03 -30.76 -12.54
C ILE A 120 -1.16 -30.20 -11.75
N GLU A 121 -2.36 -30.35 -12.31
CA GLU A 121 -3.61 -29.93 -11.66
C GLU A 121 -4.37 -31.15 -11.13
N ASN A 122 -4.82 -31.08 -9.88
CA ASN A 122 -5.66 -32.10 -9.25
C ASN A 122 -6.93 -31.45 -8.70
N ASP A 123 -8.02 -31.58 -9.46
CA ASP A 123 -9.31 -30.97 -9.15
C ASP A 123 -10.14 -31.75 -8.12
N ALA A 124 -9.54 -32.72 -7.42
CA ALA A 124 -10.22 -33.45 -6.36
C ALA A 124 -10.72 -32.47 -5.28
N PRO A 125 -12.03 -32.46 -4.95
CA PRO A 125 -12.58 -31.49 -4.02
C PRO A 125 -12.04 -31.71 -2.61
N VAL A 126 -11.52 -30.65 -1.99
CA VAL A 126 -11.05 -30.68 -0.60
C VAL A 126 -12.26 -30.69 0.34
N PRO A 127 -12.37 -31.68 1.25
CA PRO A 127 -13.48 -31.71 2.21
C PRO A 127 -13.52 -30.49 3.14
N LYS A 128 -14.70 -29.99 3.48
CA LYS A 128 -14.89 -28.73 4.24
C LYS A 128 -14.22 -28.67 5.62
N HIS A 129 -14.03 -29.83 6.25
CA HIS A 129 -13.45 -29.94 7.59
C HIS A 129 -11.91 -29.97 7.55
N VAL A 130 -11.32 -30.14 6.37
CA VAL A 130 -9.87 -30.08 6.19
C VAL A 130 -9.44 -28.61 6.25
N PRO A 131 -8.35 -28.29 6.98
CA PRO A 131 -7.82 -26.95 7.01
C PRO A 131 -7.51 -26.44 5.60
N LEU A 132 -8.18 -25.37 5.20
CA LEU A 132 -7.98 -24.67 3.94
C LEU A 132 -7.87 -23.19 4.24
N HIS A 133 -6.85 -22.52 3.69
CA HIS A 133 -6.73 -21.07 3.81
C HIS A 133 -7.94 -20.40 3.17
N ARG A 134 -8.74 -19.73 4.00
CA ARG A 134 -9.85 -18.92 3.53
C ARG A 134 -9.37 -17.47 3.45
N PRO A 135 -9.75 -16.72 2.41
CA PRO A 135 -9.45 -15.30 2.38
C PRO A 135 -10.07 -14.63 3.60
N GLY A 136 -9.37 -13.61 4.12
CA GLY A 136 -9.94 -12.72 5.12
C GLY A 136 -11.17 -11.98 4.59
N PRO A 137 -11.92 -11.30 5.46
CA PRO A 137 -13.03 -10.46 5.03
C PRO A 137 -12.52 -9.37 4.07
N LEU A 138 -13.21 -9.20 2.94
CA LEU A 138 -12.87 -8.15 1.99
C LEU A 138 -13.16 -6.75 2.57
N PRO A 139 -12.50 -5.69 2.07
CA PRO A 139 -12.79 -4.32 2.50
C PRO A 139 -14.27 -3.97 2.35
N VAL A 140 -14.84 -3.25 3.33
CA VAL A 140 -16.27 -2.91 3.37
C VAL A 140 -16.72 -2.13 2.12
N GLU A 141 -15.83 -1.32 1.55
CA GLU A 141 -16.08 -0.57 0.30
C GLU A 141 -16.41 -1.48 -0.89
N PHE A 142 -15.86 -2.70 -0.91
CA PHE A 142 -16.18 -3.68 -1.95
C PHE A 142 -17.65 -4.13 -1.85
N TYR A 143 -18.15 -4.40 -0.65
CA TYR A 143 -19.56 -4.77 -0.48
C TYR A 143 -20.51 -3.63 -0.84
N LYS A 144 -20.18 -2.40 -0.44
CA LYS A 144 -20.98 -1.21 -0.79
C LYS A 144 -21.05 -0.99 -2.31
N THR A 145 -19.92 -1.12 -2.99
CA THR A 145 -19.87 -0.98 -4.46
C THR A 145 -20.62 -2.10 -5.16
N LEU A 146 -20.51 -3.35 -4.68
CA LEU A 146 -21.27 -4.49 -5.20
C LEU A 146 -22.78 -4.30 -5.00
N GLU A 147 -23.23 -3.83 -3.83
CA GLU A 147 -24.62 -3.49 -3.57
C GLU A 147 -25.12 -2.36 -4.48
N ALA A 148 -24.29 -1.35 -4.75
CA ALA A 148 -24.64 -0.25 -5.65
C ALA A 148 -24.75 -0.71 -7.13
N VAL A 149 -23.88 -1.62 -7.56
CA VAL A 149 -23.93 -2.25 -8.90
C VAL A 149 -25.19 -3.10 -9.04
N THR A 150 -25.44 -3.98 -8.06
CA THR A 150 -26.57 -4.91 -8.11
C THR A 150 -27.93 -4.22 -7.98
N SER A 151 -27.99 -3.09 -7.27
CA SER A 151 -29.20 -2.26 -7.17
C SER A 151 -29.39 -1.29 -8.35
N GLY A 152 -28.47 -1.25 -9.32
CA GLY A 152 -28.57 -0.36 -10.49
C GLY A 152 -28.36 1.12 -10.17
N THR A 153 -27.80 1.46 -9.01
CA THR A 153 -27.61 2.84 -8.52
C THR A 153 -26.15 3.32 -8.69
N LEU A 154 -25.48 2.83 -9.73
CA LEU A 154 -24.06 3.10 -10.00
C LEU A 154 -23.75 4.60 -10.16
N ASP A 155 -24.63 5.34 -10.82
CA ASP A 155 -24.42 6.78 -11.08
C ASP A 155 -24.49 7.64 -9.79
N ALA A 156 -25.21 7.19 -8.75
CA ALA A 156 -25.28 7.89 -7.46
C ALA A 156 -24.11 7.55 -6.52
N ALA A 157 -23.57 6.32 -6.61
CA ALA A 157 -22.42 5.89 -5.80
C ALA A 157 -21.11 6.55 -6.27
N THR A 158 -20.92 6.67 -7.59
CA THR A 158 -19.72 7.29 -8.18
C THR A 158 -19.67 8.80 -7.90
N SER A 159 -20.83 9.46 -7.80
CA SER A 159 -20.95 10.89 -7.51
C SER A 159 -20.69 11.26 -6.05
N HIS A 160 -20.91 10.34 -5.09
CA HIS A 160 -20.53 10.56 -3.68
C HIS A 160 -19.01 10.47 -3.46
N SER A 161 -18.29 9.63 -4.22
CA SER A 161 -16.81 9.62 -4.16
C SER A 161 -16.19 10.95 -4.65
N LYS A 162 -16.83 11.63 -5.61
CA LYS A 162 -16.43 12.96 -6.07
C LYS A 162 -16.79 14.09 -5.10
N GLN A 163 -17.78 13.89 -4.22
CA GLN A 163 -18.11 14.89 -3.19
C GLN A 163 -17.14 14.85 -2.01
N ASP A 164 -16.60 13.69 -1.65
CA ASP A 164 -15.50 13.61 -0.68
C ASP A 164 -14.16 14.10 -1.25
N GLU A 165 -13.91 14.00 -2.56
CA GLU A 165 -12.77 14.69 -3.21
C GLU A 165 -12.97 16.22 -3.28
N SER A 166 -14.18 16.72 -3.56
CA SER A 166 -14.42 18.16 -3.76
C SER A 166 -14.63 18.95 -2.45
N ALA A 167 -14.98 18.30 -1.34
CA ALA A 167 -15.03 18.94 -0.02
C ALA A 167 -13.63 19.29 0.53
N ILE A 168 -12.55 18.68 0.00
CA ILE A 168 -11.17 18.94 0.44
C ILE A 168 -10.50 20.04 -0.40
N ALA A 169 -11.03 20.34 -1.59
CA ALA A 169 -10.47 21.33 -2.53
C ALA A 169 -10.99 22.78 -2.34
N SER A 170 -11.80 23.07 -1.32
CA SER A 170 -12.33 24.43 -1.07
C SER A 170 -11.80 25.02 0.25
N GLY A 171 -10.48 25.21 0.33
CA GLY A 171 -9.84 26.11 1.29
C GLY A 171 -9.33 27.35 0.57
N GLU A 172 -10.08 28.45 0.67
CA GLU A 172 -9.87 29.72 -0.02
C GLU A 172 -8.43 30.27 0.05
N THR A 173 -7.81 30.50 -1.12
CA THR A 173 -6.75 31.51 -1.28
C THR A 173 -7.43 32.85 -1.57
N GLN A 174 -7.80 33.62 -0.54
CA GLN A 174 -8.08 35.05 -0.71
C GLN A 174 -6.76 35.83 -0.65
N LEU A 175 -6.20 36.15 -1.82
CA LEU A 175 -5.28 37.26 -1.98
C LEU A 175 -6.09 38.54 -2.21
N LYS A 176 -6.02 39.48 -1.27
CA LYS A 176 -6.47 40.87 -1.43
C LYS A 176 -5.28 41.81 -1.20
N ALA A 177 -4.77 42.35 -2.31
CA ALA A 177 -4.37 43.75 -2.58
C ALA A 177 -3.37 43.74 -3.74
#